data_AF-A0A5B7V608-F1
#
_entry.id   AF-A0A5B7V608-F1
#
_cell.length_a   1.000
_cell.length_b   1.000
_cell.length_c   1.000
_cell.angle_alpha   90.00
_cell.angle_beta   90.00
_cell.angle_gamma   90.00
#
_symmetry.space_group_name_H-M   'P 1'
#
loop_
_entity.id
_entity.type
_entity.pdbx_description
1 polymer ?
#
loop_
_entity_poly.entity_id
_entity_poly.type
_entity_poly.pdbx_seq_one_letter_code
_entity_poly.pdbx_strand_id
1 'polypeptide(L)'
;MAFELPTAEDLGLYLDLDEISGDRAALLIRQAVNLCQTVVKPLPEGAEAVVLSVAGRAYTNPQQVSYETIGPMSVQRPTGSGGLYLTKADKSALKALAGRGGAFTVDPTPETADPSPTWPIDDDGFADEFEPGWGYS
;
A
#
# COMPACT_ATOMS: atom_id res chain seq x y z
N MET A 1 -1.34 -12.21 1.27
CA MET A 1 -2.73 -11.77 1.55
C MET A 1 -2.92 -10.38 0.95
N ALA A 2 -4.13 -9.97 0.58
CA ALA A 2 -4.35 -8.63 0.04
C ALA A 2 -4.30 -7.58 1.17
N PHE A 3 -3.98 -6.33 0.85
CA PHE A 3 -4.08 -5.22 1.80
C PHE A 3 -5.52 -5.08 2.28
N GLU A 4 -5.72 -5.17 3.60
CA GLU A 4 -7.00 -4.90 4.25
C GLU A 4 -7.06 -3.44 4.69
N LEU A 5 -8.21 -2.80 4.43
CA LEU A 5 -8.39 -1.39 4.72
C LEU A 5 -8.80 -1.23 6.19
N PRO A 6 -8.02 -0.49 7.01
CA PRO A 6 -8.34 -0.33 8.42
C PRO A 6 -9.65 0.43 8.61
N THR A 7 -10.38 0.07 9.66
CA THR A 7 -11.66 0.68 10.03
C THR A 7 -11.48 1.88 10.96
N ALA A 8 -12.56 2.62 11.20
CA ALA A 8 -12.57 3.69 12.19
C ALA A 8 -12.36 3.16 13.62
N GLU A 9 -12.83 1.95 13.90
CA GLU A 9 -12.66 1.26 15.19
C GLU A 9 -11.19 0.90 15.43
N ASP A 10 -10.50 0.42 14.39
CA ASP A 10 -9.05 0.14 14.45
C ASP A 10 -8.25 1.41 14.76
N LEU A 11 -8.66 2.55 14.21
CA LEU A 11 -8.04 3.84 14.54
C LEU A 11 -8.34 4.28 15.98
N GLY A 12 -9.56 4.04 16.48
CA GLY A 12 -9.91 4.29 17.87
C GLY A 12 -9.07 3.46 18.84
N LEU A 13 -8.94 2.16 18.55
CA LEU A 13 -8.09 1.24 19.31
C LEU A 13 -6.61 1.63 19.24
N TYR A 14 -6.11 2.01 18.07
CA TYR A 14 -4.73 2.45 17.89
C TYR A 14 -4.39 3.72 18.69
N LEU A 15 -5.37 4.61 18.87
CA LEU A 15 -5.22 5.86 19.61
C LEU A 15 -5.58 5.76 21.10
N ASP A 16 -6.03 4.60 21.58
CA ASP A 16 -6.52 4.39 22.94
C ASP A 16 -7.66 5.37 23.30
N LEU A 17 -8.64 5.51 22.39
CA LEU A 17 -9.81 6.38 22.55
C LEU A 17 -11.07 5.57 22.84
N ASP A 18 -11.77 5.92 23.93
CA ASP A 18 -13.08 5.35 24.26
C ASP A 18 -14.18 5.74 23.26
N GLU A 19 -14.06 6.92 22.64
CA GLU A 19 -15.01 7.43 21.64
C GLU A 19 -14.27 8.04 20.44
N ILE A 20 -14.67 7.65 19.22
CA ILE A 20 -14.12 8.18 17.98
C ILE A 20 -15.21 8.61 17.01
N SER A 21 -15.00 9.72 16.30
CA SER A 21 -15.89 10.15 15.23
C SER A 21 -15.67 9.28 13.99
N GLY A 22 -16.59 8.33 13.76
CA GLY A 22 -16.50 7.36 12.66
C GLY A 22 -16.33 7.99 11.27
N ASP A 23 -17.15 8.97 10.92
CA ASP A 23 -17.08 9.65 9.61
C ASP A 23 -15.75 10.36 9.39
N ARG A 24 -15.25 11.02 10.44
CA ARG A 24 -13.98 11.73 10.39
C ARG A 24 -12.80 10.75 10.30
N ALA A 25 -12.82 9.69 11.10
CA ALA A 25 -11.81 8.63 11.05
C ALA A 25 -11.77 7.98 9.66
N ALA A 26 -12.92 7.61 9.10
CA ALA A 26 -13.04 7.02 7.77
C ALA A 26 -12.49 7.94 6.66
N LEU A 27 -12.78 9.25 6.74
CA LEU A 27 -12.22 10.23 5.80
C LEU A 27 -10.69 10.27 5.87
N LEU A 28 -10.13 10.34 7.09
CA LEU A 28 -8.68 10.44 7.30
C LEU A 28 -7.94 9.16 6.91
N ILE A 29 -8.52 7.99 7.18
CA ILE A 29 -7.98 6.70 6.74
C ILE A 29 -7.92 6.64 5.22
N ARG A 30 -9.00 7.04 4.53
CA ARG A 30 -9.03 7.05 3.05
C ARG A 30 -7.96 7.98 2.49
N GLN A 31 -7.78 9.16 3.08
CA GLN A 31 -6.72 10.09 2.68
C GLN A 31 -5.32 9.53 2.95
N ALA A 32 -5.12 8.86 4.09
CA ALA A 32 -3.86 8.21 4.44
C ALA A 32 -3.53 7.05 3.47
N VAL A 33 -4.52 6.24 3.09
CA VAL A 33 -4.37 5.18 2.07
C VAL A 33 -3.94 5.79 0.74
N ASN A 34 -4.65 6.81 0.26
CA ASN A 34 -4.30 7.50 -0.99
C ASN A 34 -2.87 8.07 -0.95
N LEU A 35 -2.47 8.62 0.20
CA LEU A 35 -1.12 9.14 0.39
C LEU A 35 -0.06 8.02 0.37
N CYS A 36 -0.30 6.90 1.06
CA CYS A 36 0.61 5.76 1.05
C CYS A 36 0.74 5.14 -0.36
N GLN A 37 -0.35 5.13 -1.13
CA GLN A 37 -0.35 4.67 -2.53
C GLN A 37 0.50 5.52 -3.47
N THR A 38 0.85 6.76 -3.10
CA THR A 38 1.82 7.56 -3.87
C THR A 38 3.24 7.01 -3.77
N VAL A 39 3.54 6.19 -2.77
CA VAL A 39 4.86 5.59 -2.55
C VAL A 39 4.92 4.17 -3.10
N VAL A 40 3.89 3.36 -2.84
CA VAL A 40 3.81 1.96 -3.29
C VAL A 40 2.38 1.65 -3.74
N LYS A 41 2.23 1.11 -4.96
CA LYS A 41 0.94 0.67 -5.50
C LYS A 41 1.10 -0.69 -6.21
N PRO A 42 0.31 -1.72 -5.87
CA PRO A 42 -0.67 -1.80 -4.77
C PRO A 42 -0.01 -1.75 -3.39
N LEU A 43 -0.78 -1.45 -2.33
CA LEU A 43 -0.24 -1.44 -0.96
C LEU A 43 0.13 -2.88 -0.53
N PRO A 44 1.29 -3.08 0.12
CA PRO A 44 1.70 -4.39 0.59
C PRO A 44 0.91 -4.82 1.83
N GLU A 45 0.91 -6.12 2.09
CA GLU A 45 0.42 -6.70 3.34
C GLU A 45 1.18 -6.10 4.53
N GLY A 46 0.46 -5.77 5.62
CA GLY A 46 1.03 -5.12 6.80
C GLY A 46 1.28 -3.60 6.65
N ALA A 47 0.92 -2.97 5.52
CA ALA A 47 0.95 -1.51 5.39
C ALA A 47 -0.06 -0.79 6.30
N GLU A 48 -1.01 -1.53 6.89
CA GLU A 48 -2.04 -1.04 7.80
C GLU A 48 -1.47 -0.21 8.96
N ALA A 49 -0.41 -0.68 9.62
CA ALA A 49 0.22 0.04 10.73
C ALA A 49 0.76 1.42 10.31
N VAL A 50 1.24 1.55 9.06
CA VAL A 50 1.70 2.82 8.51
C VAL A 50 0.50 3.74 8.21
N VAL A 51 -0.57 3.18 7.64
CA VAL A 51 -1.81 3.92 7.38
C VAL A 51 -2.42 4.45 8.67
N LEU A 52 -2.51 3.62 9.72
CA LEU A 52 -3.00 4.00 11.05
C LEU A 52 -2.12 5.07 11.71
N SER A 53 -0.79 4.96 11.61
CA SER A 53 0.15 5.99 12.10
C SER A 53 -0.05 7.34 11.42
N VAL A 54 -0.25 7.36 10.11
CA VAL A 54 -0.54 8.59 9.34
C VAL A 54 -1.92 9.15 9.69
N ALA A 55 -2.96 8.32 9.70
CA ALA A 55 -4.32 8.73 10.04
C ALA A 55 -4.41 9.24 11.48
N GLY A 56 -3.74 8.60 12.44
CA GLY A 56 -3.71 8.99 13.86
C GLY A 56 -3.08 10.36 14.09
N ARG A 57 -1.99 10.67 13.39
CA ARG A 57 -1.39 12.02 13.42
C ARG A 57 -2.33 13.07 12.84
N ALA A 58 -3.02 12.74 11.76
CA ALA A 58 -4.00 13.64 11.16
C ALA A 58 -5.24 13.84 12.04
N TYR A 59 -5.66 12.79 12.75
CA TYR A 59 -6.80 12.84 13.66
C TYR A 59 -6.50 13.68 14.90
N THR A 60 -5.32 13.51 15.49
CA THR A 60 -4.90 14.20 16.71
C THR A 60 -4.51 15.67 16.49
N ASN A 61 -4.00 16.03 15.31
CA ASN A 61 -3.63 17.42 15.01
C ASN A 61 -3.99 17.84 13.57
N PRO A 62 -5.28 18.04 13.26
CA PRO A 62 -5.74 18.39 11.92
C PRO A 62 -5.29 19.80 11.49
N GLN A 63 -5.25 20.75 12.43
CA GLN A 63 -4.92 22.15 12.15
C GLN A 63 -3.43 22.47 12.21
N GLN A 64 -2.59 21.47 12.51
CA GLN A 64 -1.14 21.63 12.67
C GLN A 64 -0.75 22.72 13.67
N VAL A 65 -1.43 22.75 14.80
CA VAL A 65 -1.01 23.61 15.90
C VAL A 65 0.33 23.07 16.42
N SER A 66 1.38 23.85 16.16
CA SER A 66 2.79 23.53 16.47
C SER A 66 3.18 23.87 17.89
N TYR A 67 2.45 24.82 18.49
CA TYR A 67 2.59 25.24 19.87
C TYR A 67 1.19 25.35 20.47
N GLU A 68 0.91 24.48 21.43
CA GLU A 68 -0.27 24.60 22.27
C GLU A 68 0.20 24.62 23.72
N THR A 69 -0.05 25.73 24.40
CA THR A 69 0.25 25.85 25.84
C THR A 69 -0.90 25.21 26.59
N ILE A 70 -0.73 23.94 26.98
CA ILE A 70 -1.67 23.24 27.86
C ILE A 70 -1.14 23.39 29.30
N GLY A 71 -1.53 24.47 29.98
CA GLY A 71 -1.05 24.75 31.34
C GLY A 71 0.45 25.10 31.39
N PRO A 72 1.24 24.60 32.38
CA PRO A 72 2.66 24.93 32.53
C PRO A 72 3.59 24.15 31.57
N MET A 73 3.07 23.24 30.74
CA MET A 73 3.88 22.43 29.82
C MET A 73 3.67 22.88 28.36
N SER A 74 4.77 23.11 27.66
CA SER A 74 4.76 23.39 26.21
C SER A 74 5.07 22.12 25.44
N VAL A 75 4.10 21.65 24.64
CA VAL A 75 4.30 20.52 23.72
C VAL A 75 4.59 21.07 22.34
N GLN A 76 5.80 20.83 21.84
CA GLN A 76 6.19 21.20 20.48
C GLN A 76 5.85 20.05 19.53
N ARG A 77 4.86 20.27 18.64
CA ARG A 77 4.53 19.30 17.57
C ARG A 77 5.25 19.67 16.27
N PRO A 78 5.71 18.67 15.48
CA PRO A 78 6.36 18.93 14.19
C PRO A 78 5.46 19.74 13.26
N THR A 79 6.02 20.77 12.62
CA THR A 79 5.36 21.62 11.62
C THR A 79 5.48 21.02 10.22
N GLY A 80 4.37 20.96 9.46
CA GLY A 80 4.40 20.64 8.02
C GLY A 80 3.19 19.83 7.52
N SER A 81 2.43 20.40 6.57
CA SER A 81 1.23 19.88 5.88
C SER A 81 0.16 19.20 6.77
N GLY A 82 -0.85 19.98 7.16
CA GLY A 82 -2.22 19.52 7.50
C GLY A 82 -2.40 18.14 8.11
N GLY A 83 -1.66 17.76 9.16
CA GLY A 83 -1.76 16.48 9.89
C GLY A 83 -1.46 15.20 9.09
N LEU A 84 -1.51 15.28 7.76
CA LEU A 84 -1.47 14.16 6.82
C LEU A 84 -0.18 14.23 6.01
N TYR A 85 0.88 13.65 6.56
CA TYR A 85 2.18 13.57 5.90
C TYR A 85 2.85 12.23 6.18
N LEU A 86 3.74 11.84 5.27
CA LEU A 86 4.60 10.67 5.44
C LEU A 86 5.95 11.10 5.98
N THR A 87 6.33 10.55 7.13
CA THR A 87 7.70 10.72 7.64
C THR A 87 8.69 9.89 6.83
N LYS A 88 9.98 10.15 7.06
CA LYS A 88 11.06 9.34 6.48
C LYS A 88 10.95 7.87 6.91
N ALA A 89 10.55 7.61 8.16
CA ALA A 89 10.35 6.27 8.70
C ALA A 89 9.19 5.54 7.99
N ASP A 90 8.05 6.22 7.80
CA ASP A 90 6.89 5.65 7.10
C ASP A 90 7.24 5.26 5.66
N LYS A 91 7.97 6.13 4.95
CA LYS A 91 8.45 5.85 3.59
C LYS A 91 9.42 4.67 3.55
N SER A 92 10.33 4.57 4.52
CA SER A 92 11.24 3.42 4.60
C SER A 92 10.50 2.13 4.94
N ALA A 93 9.51 2.17 5.84
CA ALA A 93 8.71 1.02 6.22
C ALA A 93 7.88 0.50 5.04
N LEU A 94 7.19 1.39 4.32
CA LEU A 94 6.44 1.03 3.11
C LEU A 94 7.34 0.41 2.05
N LYS A 95 8.52 0.98 1.81
CA LYS A 95 9.49 0.43 0.85
C LYS A 95 10.07 -0.91 1.30
N ALA A 96 10.32 -1.08 2.60
CA ALA A 96 10.82 -2.34 3.14
C ALA A 96 9.75 -3.45 3.05
N LEU A 97 8.48 -3.13 3.31
CA LEU A 97 7.36 -4.05 3.14
C LEU A 97 7.16 -4.41 1.67
N ALA A 98 7.27 -3.43 0.77
CA ALA A 98 7.15 -3.65 -0.67
C ALA A 98 8.32 -4.41 -1.29
N GLY A 99 9.55 -4.19 -0.78
CA GLY A 99 10.80 -4.73 -1.33
C GLY A 99 11.29 -6.03 -0.68
N ARG A 100 10.59 -6.57 0.31
CA ARG A 100 10.91 -7.89 0.89
C ARG A 100 10.42 -9.04 0.00
N GLY A 101 9.54 -8.75 -0.94
CA GLY A 101 9.37 -9.53 -2.15
C GLY A 101 10.31 -8.99 -3.22
N GLY A 102 11.26 -9.80 -3.70
CA GLY A 102 12.17 -9.39 -4.76
C GLY A 102 11.42 -8.94 -6.03
N ALA A 103 12.13 -8.35 -7.00
CA ALA A 103 11.58 -7.88 -8.28
C ALA A 103 10.86 -8.96 -9.15
N PHE A 104 10.63 -10.14 -8.59
CA PHE A 104 9.97 -11.31 -9.18
C PHE A 104 8.73 -11.78 -8.38
N THR A 105 8.36 -11.12 -7.28
CA THR A 105 7.20 -11.53 -6.45
C THR A 105 5.96 -10.66 -6.64
N VAL A 106 6.09 -9.52 -7.33
CA VAL A 106 4.93 -8.80 -7.85
C VAL A 106 4.69 -9.37 -9.23
N ASP A 107 3.68 -10.22 -9.36
CA ASP A 107 3.24 -10.70 -10.66
C ASP A 107 2.61 -9.52 -11.42
N PRO A 108 3.24 -8.99 -12.49
CA PRO A 108 2.67 -7.92 -13.29
C PRO A 108 1.59 -8.45 -14.24
N THR A 109 1.30 -9.75 -14.23
CA THR A 109 0.36 -10.40 -15.13
C THR A 109 -1.07 -9.96 -14.80
N PRO A 110 -1.79 -9.31 -15.73
CA PRO A 110 -3.20 -8.98 -15.55
C PRO A 110 -4.03 -10.25 -15.30
N GLU A 111 -5.09 -10.19 -14.49
CA GLU A 111 -5.97 -11.35 -14.23
C GLU A 111 -6.59 -11.95 -15.51
N THR A 112 -6.65 -11.15 -16.59
CA THR A 112 -7.18 -11.56 -17.89
C THR A 112 -6.10 -12.11 -18.83
N ALA A 113 -4.86 -12.25 -18.38
CA ALA A 113 -3.81 -12.81 -19.21
C ALA A 113 -4.02 -14.32 -19.33
N ASP A 114 -4.40 -14.75 -20.52
CA ASP A 114 -4.40 -16.15 -20.89
C ASP A 114 -2.94 -16.58 -21.14
N PRO A 115 -2.41 -17.58 -20.41
CA PRO A 115 -1.07 -18.12 -20.66
C PRO A 115 -1.01 -18.96 -21.95
N SER A 116 -2.10 -19.03 -22.72
CA SER A 116 -2.09 -19.70 -24.01
C SER A 116 -1.01 -19.12 -24.93
N PRO A 117 -0.26 -19.96 -25.64
CA PRO A 117 0.63 -19.50 -26.67
C PRO A 117 -0.17 -18.73 -27.71
N THR A 118 0.08 -17.42 -27.86
CA THR A 118 -0.50 -16.62 -28.96
C THR A 118 0.26 -16.82 -30.27
N TRP A 119 1.13 -17.83 -30.35
CA TRP A 119 1.75 -18.24 -31.59
C TRP A 119 0.69 -18.87 -32.50
N PRO A 120 0.81 -18.75 -33.83
CA PRO A 120 0.00 -19.56 -34.72
C PRO A 120 0.19 -21.03 -34.33
N ILE A 121 -0.89 -21.69 -33.95
CA ILE A 121 -0.93 -23.15 -34.02
C ILE A 121 -1.12 -23.41 -35.51
N ASP A 122 -0.01 -23.67 -36.20
CA ASP A 122 -0.10 -24.24 -37.53
C ASP A 122 -0.81 -25.60 -37.36
N ASP A 123 -2.06 -25.67 -37.83
CA ASP A 123 -2.90 -26.89 -37.83
C ASP A 123 -2.41 -27.90 -38.90
N ASP A 124 -1.30 -27.56 -39.58
CA ASP A 124 -0.53 -28.49 -40.39
C ASP A 124 0.34 -29.30 -39.42
N GLY A 125 -0.15 -30.51 -39.13
CA GLY A 125 0.38 -31.43 -38.12
C GLY A 125 1.91 -31.56 -38.09
N PHE A 126 2.42 -31.93 -36.92
CA PHE A 126 3.82 -32.32 -36.73
C PHE A 126 4.32 -33.15 -37.91
N ALA A 127 5.22 -32.58 -38.69
CA ALA A 127 6.42 -33.21 -39.18
C ALA A 127 6.51 -34.74 -39.11
N ASP A 128 5.74 -35.47 -39.93
CA ASP A 128 5.71 -36.93 -39.88
C ASP A 128 6.98 -37.58 -40.50
N GLU A 129 7.85 -36.80 -41.15
CA GLU A 129 9.03 -37.33 -41.85
C GLU A 129 10.35 -36.88 -41.21
N PHE A 130 11.16 -37.87 -40.81
CA PHE A 130 12.51 -37.67 -40.30
C PHE A 130 13.49 -37.49 -41.46
N GLU A 131 14.07 -36.30 -41.61
CA GLU A 131 15.15 -36.04 -42.57
C GLU A 131 16.54 -36.30 -41.97
N PRO A 132 17.38 -37.16 -42.59
CA PRO A 132 18.73 -37.42 -42.11
C PRO A 132 19.61 -36.17 -42.24
N GLY A 133 19.85 -35.50 -41.11
CA GLY A 133 20.70 -34.31 -41.00
C GLY A 133 20.03 -33.13 -40.31
N TRP A 134 18.68 -33.10 -40.26
CA TRP A 134 17.93 -31.95 -39.74
C TRP A 134 16.81 -32.32 -38.74
N GLY A 135 16.44 -33.61 -38.63
CA GLY A 135 15.42 -34.07 -37.67
C GLY A 135 14.02 -34.13 -38.30
N TYR A 136 12.97 -34.16 -37.48
CA TYR A 136 11.58 -34.09 -37.95
C TYR A 136 11.26 -32.65 -38.39
N SER A 137 10.75 -32.46 -39.62
CA SER A 137 10.40 -31.15 -40.20
C SER A 137 8.92 -30.88 -40.31
#